data_AF-A0A953S3G9-F1
#
_entry.id   AF-A0A953S3G9-F1
#
_cell.length_a   1.000
_cell.length_b   1.000
_cell.length_c   1.000
_cell.angle_alpha   90.00
_cell.angle_beta   90.00
_cell.angle_gamma   90.00
#
_symmetry.space_group_name_H-M   'P 1'
#
loop_
_entity.id
_entity.type
_entity.pdbx_description
1 polymer ?
#
loop_
_entity_poly.entity_id
_entity_poly.type
_entity_poly.pdbx_seq_one_letter_code
_entity_poly.pdbx_strand_id
1 'polypeptide(L)'
;MNPTHHPRRKRMTLMEEITHVHLRHVPSRLIRQADGLRMRDYDKPQEEEAFGVGAASLIPWGSFFPAINRGMAIPDLAEKFEVSEDLIRYRIQITAASKLYRARQRASE
;
A
#
# COMPACT_ATOMS: atom_id res chain seq x y z
N MET A 1 0.65 -8.21 -13.76
CA MET A 1 1.01 -6.80 -13.55
C MET A 1 0.57 -5.96 -14.74
N ASN A 2 -0.07 -4.82 -14.50
CA ASN A 2 -0.49 -3.93 -15.60
C ASN A 2 0.73 -3.16 -16.16
N PRO A 3 1.11 -3.34 -17.44
CA PRO A 3 2.25 -2.67 -18.03
C PRO A 3 2.09 -1.15 -18.14
N THR A 4 0.86 -0.62 -18.10
CA THR A 4 0.60 0.82 -18.16
C THR A 4 0.79 1.53 -16.82
N HIS A 5 0.94 0.79 -15.72
CA HIS A 5 1.15 1.38 -14.40
C HIS A 5 2.60 1.87 -14.23
N HIS A 6 2.73 3.05 -13.59
CA HIS A 6 4.02 3.58 -13.15
C HIS A 6 4.81 2.52 -12.33
N PRO A 7 6.15 2.42 -12.46
CA PRO A 7 6.96 1.43 -11.74
C PRO A 7 6.71 1.34 -10.23
N ARG A 8 6.48 2.48 -9.58
CA ARG A 8 6.15 2.52 -8.13
C ARG A 8 4.81 1.86 -7.79
N ARG A 9 3.80 2.00 -8.65
CA ARG A 9 2.49 1.34 -8.48
C ARG A 9 2.58 -0.16 -8.74
N LYS A 10 3.45 -0.56 -9.67
CA LYS A 10 3.76 -1.96 -9.97
C LYS A 10 4.36 -2.72 -8.78
N ARG A 11 5.18 -2.05 -7.94
CA ARG A 11 5.76 -2.65 -6.72
C ARG A 11 4.69 -3.00 -5.70
N MET A 12 3.73 -2.10 -5.47
CA MET A 12 2.60 -2.40 -4.58
C MET A 12 1.76 -3.55 -5.11
N THR A 13 1.36 -3.52 -6.38
CA THR A 13 0.60 -4.62 -6.98
C THR A 13 1.33 -5.96 -6.86
N LEU A 14 2.64 -6.00 -7.10
CA LEU A 14 3.41 -7.23 -6.95
C LEU A 14 3.44 -7.71 -5.49
N MET A 15 3.69 -6.78 -4.55
CA MET A 15 3.75 -7.13 -3.13
C MET A 15 2.39 -7.61 -2.59
N GLU A 16 1.30 -7.02 -3.06
CA GLU A 16 -0.06 -7.46 -2.73
C GLU A 16 -0.28 -8.91 -3.16
N GLU A 17 0.06 -9.28 -4.39
CA GLU A 17 -0.03 -10.67 -4.88
C GLU A 17 0.87 -11.64 -4.08
N ILE A 18 2.09 -11.22 -3.75
CA ILE A 18 2.98 -12.00 -2.86
C ILE A 18 2.31 -12.21 -1.49
N THR A 19 1.65 -11.18 -0.98
CA THR A 19 0.98 -11.21 0.31
C THR A 19 -0.25 -12.12 0.29
N HIS A 20 -1.05 -12.09 -0.78
CA HIS A 20 -2.14 -13.05 -0.97
C HIS A 20 -1.65 -14.50 -0.90
N VAL A 21 -0.53 -14.81 -1.58
CA VAL A 21 0.07 -16.15 -1.51
C VAL A 21 0.57 -16.47 -0.10
N HIS A 22 1.24 -15.52 0.56
CA HIS A 22 1.78 -15.71 1.90
C HIS A 22 0.70 -15.98 2.95
N LEU A 23 -0.40 -15.23 2.89
CA LEU A 23 -1.54 -15.37 3.80
C LEU A 23 -2.49 -16.51 3.41
N ARG A 24 -2.22 -17.21 2.31
CA ARG A 24 -3.07 -18.28 1.76
C ARG A 24 -4.50 -17.81 1.49
N HIS A 25 -4.63 -16.57 1.02
CA HIS A 25 -5.90 -16.02 0.56
C HIS A 25 -6.45 -16.87 -0.58
N VAL A 26 -7.77 -17.01 -0.62
CA VAL A 26 -8.45 -17.74 -1.68
C VAL A 26 -8.33 -16.89 -2.95
N PRO A 27 -7.70 -17.39 -4.03
CA PRO A 27 -7.56 -16.60 -5.24
C PRO A 27 -8.94 -16.26 -5.80
N SER A 28 -9.14 -14.98 -6.15
CA SER A 28 -10.38 -14.52 -6.76
C SER A 28 -10.63 -15.33 -8.04
N ARG A 29 -11.69 -16.15 -8.06
CA ARG A 29 -12.02 -16.94 -9.26
C ARG A 29 -12.71 -16.05 -10.28
N LEU A 30 -12.32 -16.19 -11.55
CA LEU A 30 -13.08 -15.61 -12.66
C LEU A 30 -14.27 -16.52 -12.92
N ILE A 31 -15.43 -16.21 -12.34
CA ILE A 31 -16.66 -16.92 -12.65
C ILE A 31 -17.18 -16.36 -13.98
N ARG A 32 -17.32 -17.24 -14.99
CA ARG A 32 -17.95 -16.88 -16.26
C ARG A 32 -19.46 -17.08 -16.09
N GLN A 33 -20.22 -16.00 -15.90
CA GLN A 33 -21.68 -16.09 -15.94
C GLN A 33 -22.17 -16.28 -17.39
N ALA A 34 -23.34 -16.90 -17.53
CA ALA A 34 -23.94 -17.29 -18.81
C ALA A 34 -24.24 -16.09 -19.75
N ASP A 35 -24.27 -14.87 -19.21
CA ASP A 35 -24.50 -13.60 -19.91
C ASP A 35 -23.20 -12.89 -20.35
N GLY A 36 -22.03 -13.50 -20.11
CA GLY A 36 -20.73 -12.95 -20.50
C GLY A 36 -20.12 -11.98 -19.48
N LEU A 37 -20.78 -11.68 -18.36
CA LEU A 37 -20.17 -10.90 -17.28
C LEU A 37 -19.22 -11.80 -16.47
N ARG A 38 -17.95 -11.39 -16.40
CA ARG A 38 -16.94 -11.99 -15.52
C ARG A 38 -17.00 -11.28 -14.17
N MET A 39 -17.75 -11.82 -13.21
CA MET A 39 -17.69 -11.33 -11.82
C MET A 39 -16.53 -12.04 -11.12
N ARG A 40 -15.52 -11.28 -10.66
CA ARG A 40 -14.52 -11.79 -9.72
C ARG A 40 -15.19 -11.94 -8.36
N ASP A 41 -15.00 -13.08 -7.73
CA ASP A 41 -15.37 -13.24 -6.32
C ASP A 41 -14.41 -12.38 -5.48
N TYR A 42 -14.87 -11.20 -5.07
CA TYR A 42 -14.09 -10.18 -4.37
C TYR A 42 -14.32 -10.31 -2.86
N ASP A 43 -13.39 -10.97 -2.17
CA ASP A 43 -13.39 -11.05 -0.71
C ASP A 43 -12.71 -9.80 -0.13
N LYS A 44 -13.52 -8.76 0.09
CA LYS A 44 -13.06 -7.46 0.58
C LYS A 44 -12.14 -7.54 1.81
N PRO A 45 -12.46 -8.30 2.88
CA PRO A 45 -11.55 -8.53 3.99
C PRO A 45 -10.16 -9.03 3.59
N GLN A 46 -10.06 -10.04 2.72
CA GLN A 46 -8.78 -10.59 2.27
C GLN A 46 -7.97 -9.56 1.46
N GLU A 47 -8.66 -8.75 0.65
CA GLU A 47 -8.03 -7.70 -0.15
C GLU A 47 -7.49 -6.57 0.75
N GLU A 48 -8.27 -6.13 1.73
CA GLU A 48 -7.83 -5.12 2.71
C GLU A 48 -6.65 -5.61 3.57
N GLU A 49 -6.67 -6.88 3.98
CA GLU A 49 -5.57 -7.51 4.73
C GLU A 49 -4.30 -7.61 3.88
N ALA A 50 -4.41 -8.12 2.65
CA ALA A 50 -3.27 -8.25 1.74
C ALA A 50 -2.66 -6.90 1.39
N PHE A 51 -3.49 -5.88 1.14
CA PHE A 51 -3.01 -4.54 0.88
C PHE A 51 -2.29 -3.95 2.09
N GLY A 52 -2.85 -4.12 3.30
CA GLY A 52 -2.26 -3.62 4.54
C GLY A 52 -0.91 -4.25 4.87
N VAL A 53 -0.82 -5.58 4.77
CA VAL A 53 0.42 -6.33 5.02
C VAL A 53 1.44 -6.06 3.91
N GLY A 54 1.03 -6.00 2.65
CA GLY A 54 1.92 -5.65 1.54
C GLY A 54 2.50 -4.23 1.67
N ALA A 55 1.66 -3.26 2.07
CA ALA A 55 2.11 -1.90 2.32
C ALA A 55 3.06 -1.80 3.53
N ALA A 56 2.83 -2.58 4.58
CA ALA A 56 3.73 -2.68 5.73
C ALA A 56 5.08 -3.34 5.36
N SER A 57 5.06 -4.26 4.39
CA SER A 57 6.25 -4.95 3.89
C SER A 57 7.13 -4.03 3.05
N LEU A 58 6.52 -3.17 2.21
CA LEU A 58 7.25 -2.15 1.43
C LEU A 58 7.69 -0.95 2.27
N ILE A 59 6.93 -0.61 3.31
CA ILE A 59 7.17 0.55 4.16
C ILE A 59 7.22 0.07 5.64
N PRO A 60 8.35 -0.54 6.07
CA PRO A 60 8.47 -1.10 7.41
C PRO A 60 8.43 0.00 8.47
N TRP A 61 7.66 -0.21 9.54
CA TRP A 61 7.47 0.78 10.60
C TRP A 61 8.79 1.24 11.24
N GLY A 62 9.73 0.31 11.48
CA GLY A 62 11.03 0.61 12.08
C GLY A 62 11.86 1.63 11.28
N SER A 63 11.72 1.64 9.96
CA SER A 63 12.36 2.65 9.08
C SER A 63 11.48 3.86 8.80
N PHE A 64 10.17 3.67 8.78
CA PHE A 64 9.20 4.70 8.43
C PHE A 64 9.01 5.72 9.55
N PHE A 65 8.83 5.24 10.80
CA PHE A 65 8.58 6.10 11.95
C PHE A 65 9.71 7.12 12.19
N PRO A 66 11.01 6.74 12.19
CA PRO A 66 12.07 7.73 12.32
C PRO A 66 12.10 8.75 11.19
N ALA A 67 11.75 8.35 9.95
CA ALA A 67 11.73 9.26 8.81
C ALA A 67 10.62 10.31 8.93
N ILE A 68 9.39 9.90 9.27
CA ILE A 68 8.28 10.84 9.51
C ILE A 68 8.54 11.71 10.76
N ASN A 69 9.18 11.16 11.80
CA ASN A 69 9.45 11.90 13.03
C ASN A 69 10.53 12.97 12.85
N ARG A 70 11.40 12.82 11.83
CA ARG A 70 12.33 13.86 11.38
C ARG A 70 11.68 14.92 10.48
N GLY A 71 10.39 14.79 10.16
CA GLY A 71 9.68 15.74 9.31
C GLY A 71 9.94 15.58 7.81
N MET A 72 10.45 14.43 7.36
CA MET A 72 10.64 14.16 5.93
C MET A 72 9.33 14.32 5.16
N ALA A 73 9.34 15.05 4.04
CA ALA A 73 8.15 15.32 3.25
C ALA A 73 7.68 14.07 2.48
N ILE A 74 6.40 14.04 2.09
CA ILE A 74 5.82 12.92 1.34
C ILE A 74 6.59 12.57 0.05
N PRO A 75 7.02 13.54 -0.79
CA PRO A 75 7.82 13.23 -1.97
C PRO A 75 9.14 12.52 -1.63
N ASP A 76 9.83 12.97 -0.58
CA ASP A 76 11.10 12.38 -0.13
C ASP A 76 10.89 10.97 0.45
N LEU A 77 9.80 10.76 1.18
CA LEU A 77 9.41 9.44 1.67
C LEU A 77 9.09 8.50 0.51
N ALA A 78 8.36 8.97 -0.50
CA ALA A 78 8.02 8.20 -1.69
C ALA A 78 9.27 7.79 -2.48
N GLU A 79 10.26 8.68 -2.58
CA GLU A 79 11.58 8.37 -3.15
C GLU A 79 12.31 7.32 -2.30
N LYS A 80 12.45 7.58 -1.00
CA LYS A 80 13.18 6.71 -0.04
C LYS A 80 12.69 5.27 -0.04
N PHE A 81 11.38 5.07 -0.13
CA PHE A 81 10.75 3.75 -0.11
C PHE A 81 10.44 3.22 -1.53
N GLU A 82 10.74 3.99 -2.58
CA GLU A 82 10.48 3.66 -3.99
C GLU A 82 9.00 3.33 -4.28
N VAL A 83 8.07 4.02 -3.64
CA VAL A 83 6.61 3.80 -3.71
C VAL A 83 5.87 5.08 -4.09
N SER A 84 4.58 4.99 -4.40
CA SER A 84 3.78 6.18 -4.69
C SER A 84 3.57 7.02 -3.43
N GLU A 85 3.39 8.34 -3.62
CA GLU A 85 2.96 9.24 -2.54
C GLU A 85 1.66 8.80 -1.89
N ASP A 86 0.72 8.27 -2.68
CA ASP A 86 -0.55 7.75 -2.17
C ASP A 86 -0.34 6.62 -1.16
N LEU A 87 0.64 5.73 -1.41
CA LEU A 87 0.95 4.64 -0.48
C LEU A 87 1.60 5.17 0.81
N ILE A 88 2.41 6.23 0.72
CA ILE A 88 2.92 6.93 1.90
C ILE A 88 1.77 7.53 2.70
N ARG A 89 0.85 8.26 2.06
CA ARG A 89 -0.33 8.87 2.70
C ARG A 89 -1.19 7.81 3.38
N TYR A 90 -1.45 6.70 2.68
CA TYR A 90 -2.12 5.54 3.25
C TYR A 90 -1.41 5.05 4.52
N ARG A 91 -0.09 4.77 4.47
CA ARG A 91 0.64 4.29 5.65
C ARG A 91 0.61 5.26 6.83
N ILE A 92 0.68 6.56 6.59
CA ILE A 92 0.51 7.57 7.66
C ILE A 92 -0.86 7.45 8.33
N GLN A 93 -1.91 7.18 7.56
CA GLN A 93 -3.28 7.04 8.06
C GLN A 93 -3.46 5.75 8.88
N ILE A 94 -3.12 4.58 8.31
CA ILE A 94 -3.35 3.30 9.01
C ILE A 94 -2.43 3.12 10.22
N THR A 95 -1.26 3.76 10.28
CA THR A 95 -0.40 3.74 11.48
C THR A 95 -0.76 4.79 12.52
N ALA A 96 -1.87 5.51 12.34
CA ALA A 96 -2.31 6.62 13.19
C ALA A 96 -1.27 7.76 13.36
N ALA A 97 -0.29 7.85 12.46
CA ALA A 97 0.81 8.81 12.52
C ALA A 97 0.45 10.21 12.00
N SER A 98 -0.79 10.41 11.54
CA SER A 98 -1.25 11.66 10.92
C SER A 98 -1.06 12.90 11.79
N LYS A 99 -1.33 12.81 13.10
CA LYS A 99 -1.16 13.93 14.04
C LYS A 99 0.32 14.30 14.19
N LEU A 100 1.19 13.30 14.36
CA LEU A 100 2.64 13.47 14.46
C LEU A 100 3.19 14.10 13.18
N TYR A 101 2.86 13.53 12.02
CA TYR A 101 3.34 14.01 10.73
C TYR A 101 3.03 15.49 10.54
N ARG A 102 1.76 15.90 10.76
CA ARG A 102 1.34 17.30 10.66
C ARG A 102 2.10 18.22 11.61
N ALA A 103 2.37 17.79 12.84
CA ALA A 103 3.14 18.57 13.80
C ALA A 103 4.60 18.78 13.35
N ARG A 104 5.21 17.75 12.74
CA ARG A 104 6.59 17.83 12.24
C ARG A 104 6.73 18.72 11.00
N GLN A 105 5.73 18.74 10.12
CA GLN A 105 5.75 19.63 8.96
C GLN A 105 5.76 21.10 9.37
N ARG A 106 4.92 21.49 10.35
CA ARG A 106 4.88 22.87 10.86
C ARG A 106 6.15 23.33 11.58
N ALA A 107 6.90 22.40 12.16
CA ALA A 107 8.15 22.72 12.84
C ALA A 107 9.34 22.90 11.88
N SER A 108 9.13 22.60 10.59
CA SER A 108 10.14 22.73 9.53
C SER A 108 9.90 23.96 8.65
N GLU A 109 8.83 24.71 8.91
CA GLU A 109 8.48 26.02 8.33
C GLU A 109 9.02 27.15 9.23
#